data_AF-A0A812MM63-F1
#
_entry.id   AF-A0A812MM63-F1
#
_cell.length_a   1.000
_cell.length_b   1.000
_cell.length_c   1.000
_cell.angle_alpha   90.00
_cell.angle_beta   90.00
_cell.angle_gamma   90.00
#
_symmetry.space_group_name_H-M   'P 1'
#
loop_
_entity.id
_entity.type
_entity.pdbx_description
1 polymer ?
#
loop_
_entity_poly.entity_id
_entity_poly.type
_entity_poly.pdbx_seq_one_letter_code
_entity_poly.pdbx_strand_id
1 'polypeptide(L)'
;MSAWYQAEIKVEVIFNRDIQEVVAWVQPHVKQYDRRVQMSCKDKVFCVATSRIILSDKRAVDAVESGGVGIAQLFKHFKILPHFYLVDAGQESAPTGQQLWREYVLHGGGIECRIREDFCPNFLDLFGAVSASGGLWNMGEFNGTESRSRAASAEQSSSKDAALVEGETAKEETAPVAEAEPAMCSTRSDPHLGDLLKGTRCINILDDELAQTAHPLQRALLTAAGTVVRVITSYHKVSVQVGILRSRRVPGKSNEYERVVLMFCDGIAFCRARTLVKLESEELKELVDSGSCDVGELFRAKDLLPEFSLLQVQLCPSDVPGFGRKYMLTAPGISCHIAEEFALVALTLSRDMRPSQLAGQLPGIPHIWTDFTVRL
;
A
#
# COMPACT_ATOMS: atom_id res chain seq x y z
N MET A 1 -1.20 6.18 11.17
CA MET A 1 -0.68 7.08 12.22
C MET A 1 0.75 6.81 12.65
N SER A 2 1.13 5.56 13.01
CA SER A 2 2.53 5.27 13.40
C SER A 2 3.55 5.71 12.33
N ALA A 3 3.31 5.34 11.07
CA ALA A 3 4.12 5.78 9.94
C ALA A 3 4.08 7.30 9.72
N TRP A 4 2.90 7.92 9.90
CA TRP A 4 2.70 9.35 9.71
C TRP A 4 3.56 10.17 10.66
N TYR A 5 3.62 9.78 11.95
CA TYR A 5 4.42 10.48 12.96
C TYR A 5 5.78 9.87 13.23
N GLN A 6 6.09 8.75 12.57
CA GLN A 6 7.26 7.94 12.85
C GLN A 6 7.41 7.68 14.36
N ALA A 7 6.33 7.21 14.96
CA ALA A 7 6.23 7.03 16.40
C ALA A 7 5.35 5.85 16.75
N GLU A 8 5.57 5.29 17.93
CA GLU A 8 4.72 4.25 18.48
C GLU A 8 3.31 4.83 18.74
N ILE A 9 2.31 4.03 18.39
CA ILE A 9 0.92 4.27 18.76
C ILE A 9 0.58 3.41 19.98
N LYS A 10 0.23 4.07 21.08
CA LYS A 10 -0.26 3.42 22.30
C LYS A 10 -1.77 3.26 22.20
N VAL A 11 -2.29 2.10 22.57
CA VAL A 11 -3.73 1.83 22.66
C VAL A 11 -4.07 1.52 24.11
N GLU A 12 -4.88 2.37 24.73
CA GLU A 12 -5.34 2.22 26.11
C GLU A 12 -6.80 1.77 26.10
N VAL A 13 -7.11 0.70 26.85
CA VAL A 13 -8.49 0.22 27.00
C VAL A 13 -9.14 0.99 28.14
N ILE A 14 -10.13 1.81 27.82
CA ILE A 14 -10.89 2.59 28.82
C ILE A 14 -11.92 1.70 29.49
N PHE A 15 -12.68 0.94 28.70
CA PHE A 15 -13.53 -0.12 29.22
C PHE A 15 -13.75 -1.22 28.19
N ASN A 16 -14.10 -2.40 28.71
CA ASN A 16 -14.56 -3.54 27.96
C ASN A 16 -15.64 -4.23 28.81
N ARG A 17 -16.91 -4.05 28.45
CA ARG A 17 -18.07 -4.47 29.26
C ARG A 17 -18.85 -5.53 28.50
N ASP A 18 -19.09 -6.66 29.14
CA ASP A 18 -20.08 -7.64 28.66
C ASP A 18 -21.49 -7.04 28.88
N ILE A 19 -22.29 -7.00 27.81
CA ILE A 19 -23.65 -6.45 27.81
C ILE A 19 -24.65 -7.55 27.48
N GLN A 20 -24.76 -8.51 28.41
CA GLN A 20 -25.60 -9.71 28.28
C GLN A 20 -27.13 -9.47 28.28
N GLU A 21 -27.60 -8.22 28.33
CA GLU A 21 -28.94 -7.91 28.82
C GLU A 21 -30.12 -8.35 27.92
N VAL A 22 -29.89 -8.79 26.66
CA VAL A 22 -31.00 -9.11 25.74
C VAL A 22 -30.90 -10.47 25.03
N VAL A 23 -29.70 -11.03 24.82
CA VAL A 23 -29.50 -12.16 23.89
C VAL A 23 -29.45 -13.54 24.58
N ALA A 24 -29.19 -13.57 25.90
CA ALA A 24 -28.93 -14.81 26.64
C ALA A 24 -30.11 -15.81 26.64
N TRP A 25 -31.35 -15.33 26.50
CA TRP A 25 -32.56 -16.17 26.49
C TRP A 25 -32.78 -16.89 25.15
N VAL A 26 -32.17 -16.43 24.07
CA VAL A 26 -32.40 -16.96 22.71
C VAL A 26 -31.17 -17.71 22.19
N GLN A 27 -29.96 -17.23 22.47
CA GLN A 27 -28.72 -17.86 22.02
C GLN A 27 -27.64 -17.76 23.12
N PRO A 28 -27.57 -18.75 24.04
CA PRO A 28 -26.70 -18.66 25.23
C PRO A 28 -25.19 -18.66 24.91
N HIS A 29 -24.81 -19.03 23.69
CA HIS A 29 -23.42 -19.03 23.23
C HIS A 29 -23.00 -17.72 22.55
N VAL A 30 -23.93 -16.78 22.33
CA VAL A 30 -23.61 -15.47 21.76
C VAL A 30 -23.28 -14.50 22.89
N LYS A 31 -22.13 -13.83 22.78
CA LYS A 31 -21.70 -12.78 23.71
C LYS A 31 -21.61 -11.45 23.00
N GLN A 32 -21.94 -10.38 23.72
CA GLN A 32 -21.88 -9.04 23.21
C GLN A 32 -21.09 -8.15 24.16
N TYR A 33 -20.15 -7.39 23.62
CA TYR A 33 -19.29 -6.49 24.38
C TYR A 33 -19.38 -5.07 23.86
N ASP A 34 -19.47 -4.11 24.77
CA ASP A 34 -19.18 -2.72 24.49
C ASP A 34 -17.75 -2.41 24.93
N ARG A 35 -16.95 -1.91 24.00
CA ARG A 35 -15.53 -1.60 24.22
C ARG A 35 -15.23 -0.17 23.80
N ARG A 36 -14.47 0.52 24.64
CA ARG A 36 -13.91 1.85 24.33
C ARG A 36 -12.41 1.85 24.54
N VAL A 37 -11.69 2.35 23.55
CA VAL A 37 -10.24 2.53 23.60
C VAL A 37 -9.85 3.96 23.25
N GLN A 38 -8.70 4.36 23.74
CA GLN A 38 -8.05 5.61 23.43
C GLN A 38 -6.72 5.31 22.73
N MET A 39 -6.46 5.98 21.62
CA MET A 39 -5.21 5.87 20.88
C MET A 39 -4.41 7.17 21.02
N SER A 40 -3.14 7.03 21.40
CA SER A 40 -2.23 8.16 21.59
C SER A 40 -0.89 7.95 20.90
N CYS A 41 -0.24 9.05 20.57
CA CYS A 41 1.08 9.12 19.97
C CYS A 41 1.88 10.16 20.75
N LYS A 42 3.08 9.80 21.25
CA LYS A 42 3.90 10.66 22.14
C LYS A 42 3.04 11.38 23.20
N ASP A 43 2.19 10.61 23.87
CA ASP A 43 1.28 11.03 24.94
C ASP A 43 0.19 12.05 24.54
N LYS A 44 0.00 12.31 23.24
CA LYS A 44 -1.15 13.05 22.71
C LYS A 44 -2.19 12.09 22.17
N VAL A 45 -3.41 12.19 22.70
CA VAL A 45 -4.56 11.43 22.22
C VAL A 45 -4.98 11.96 20.85
N PHE A 46 -5.14 11.06 19.89
CA PHE A 46 -5.53 11.42 18.53
C PHE A 46 -6.81 10.76 18.04
N CYS A 47 -7.24 9.69 18.70
CA CYS A 47 -8.46 9.00 18.35
C CYS A 47 -9.05 8.30 19.57
N VAL A 48 -10.37 8.38 19.70
CA VAL A 48 -11.15 7.51 20.58
C VAL A 48 -11.94 6.56 19.70
N ALA A 49 -11.92 5.28 20.01
CA ALA A 49 -12.73 4.30 19.30
C ALA A 49 -13.71 3.65 20.27
N THR A 50 -14.97 3.63 19.87
CA THR A 50 -16.05 2.89 20.53
C THR A 50 -16.49 1.75 19.63
N SER A 51 -16.81 0.62 20.23
CA SER A 51 -17.12 -0.58 19.47
C SER A 51 -18.15 -1.45 20.18
N ARG A 52 -19.07 -1.98 19.40
CA ARG A 52 -19.96 -3.07 19.78
C ARG A 52 -19.47 -4.34 19.09
N ILE A 53 -19.24 -5.37 19.88
CA ILE A 53 -18.58 -6.60 19.43
C ILE A 53 -19.50 -7.77 19.73
N ILE A 54 -19.83 -8.56 18.72
CA ILE A 54 -20.69 -9.73 18.82
C ILE A 54 -19.83 -10.96 18.50
N LEU A 55 -19.78 -11.90 19.45
CA LEU A 55 -19.10 -13.18 19.29
C LEU A 55 -20.15 -14.28 19.25
N SER A 56 -20.21 -14.99 18.14
CA SER A 56 -21.08 -16.15 17.92
C SER A 56 -20.30 -17.47 17.83
N ASP A 57 -19.00 -17.42 17.53
CA ASP A 57 -18.13 -18.61 17.63
C ASP A 57 -17.78 -18.88 19.10
N LYS A 58 -18.12 -20.07 19.59
CA LYS A 58 -17.80 -20.52 20.94
C LYS A 58 -16.30 -20.43 21.24
N ARG A 59 -15.43 -20.73 20.26
CA ARG A 59 -13.98 -20.65 20.44
C ARG A 59 -13.53 -19.22 20.73
N ALA A 60 -14.14 -18.24 20.06
CA ALA A 60 -13.84 -16.83 20.29
C ALA A 60 -14.33 -16.36 21.66
N VAL A 61 -15.52 -16.82 22.08
CA VAL A 61 -16.05 -16.57 23.44
C VAL A 61 -15.09 -17.13 24.49
N ASP A 62 -14.75 -18.42 24.39
CA ASP A 62 -13.88 -19.10 25.35
C ASP A 62 -12.49 -18.42 25.44
N ALA A 63 -11.95 -17.97 24.30
CA ALA A 63 -10.66 -17.28 24.25
C ALA A 63 -10.66 -15.91 24.96
N VAL A 64 -11.78 -15.19 24.91
CA VAL A 64 -11.95 -13.92 25.62
C VAL A 64 -12.20 -14.15 27.11
N GLU A 65 -13.08 -15.08 27.46
CA GLU A 65 -13.46 -15.37 28.85
C GLU A 65 -12.33 -15.98 29.66
N SER A 66 -11.47 -16.80 29.04
CA SER A 66 -10.25 -17.32 29.66
C SER A 66 -9.18 -16.24 29.92
N GLY A 67 -9.35 -15.02 29.41
CA GLY A 67 -8.40 -13.92 29.53
C GLY A 67 -7.12 -14.10 28.70
N GLY A 68 -7.02 -15.18 27.91
CA GLY A 68 -5.84 -15.48 27.10
C GLY A 68 -5.72 -14.63 25.84
N VAL A 69 -6.83 -14.08 25.34
CA VAL A 69 -6.86 -13.30 24.10
C VAL A 69 -7.66 -12.01 24.30
N GLY A 70 -7.04 -10.86 24.05
CA GLY A 70 -7.76 -9.60 24.04
C GLY A 70 -8.72 -9.51 22.84
N ILE A 71 -9.92 -8.95 23.00
CA ILE A 71 -10.94 -8.91 21.93
C ILE A 71 -10.42 -8.31 20.60
N ALA A 72 -9.56 -7.29 20.67
CA ALA A 72 -8.95 -6.68 19.49
C ALA A 72 -7.99 -7.61 18.71
N GLN A 73 -7.63 -8.77 19.28
CA GLN A 73 -6.69 -9.72 18.70
C GLN A 73 -7.38 -10.93 18.07
N LEU A 74 -8.71 -11.07 18.18
CA LEU A 74 -9.41 -12.31 17.81
C LEU A 74 -9.21 -12.68 16.33
N PHE A 75 -9.37 -11.74 15.40
CA PHE A 75 -9.14 -12.00 13.97
C PHE A 75 -7.73 -12.53 13.70
N LYS A 76 -6.71 -11.92 14.32
CA LYS A 76 -5.32 -12.37 14.17
C LYS A 76 -5.08 -13.72 14.86
N HIS A 77 -5.62 -13.90 16.06
CA HIS A 77 -5.46 -15.13 16.85
C HIS A 77 -6.00 -16.34 16.11
N PHE A 78 -7.17 -16.21 15.48
CA PHE A 78 -7.80 -17.26 14.70
C PHE A 78 -7.42 -17.25 13.21
N LYS A 79 -6.49 -16.38 12.79
CA LYS A 79 -6.06 -16.22 11.39
C LYS A 79 -7.22 -15.97 10.42
N ILE A 80 -8.26 -15.28 10.90
CA ILE A 80 -9.43 -14.90 10.10
C ILE A 80 -9.11 -13.60 9.38
N LEU A 81 -9.29 -13.58 8.06
CA LEU A 81 -9.31 -12.35 7.27
C LEU A 81 -10.68 -11.69 7.42
N PRO A 82 -10.81 -10.55 8.11
CA PRO A 82 -12.11 -9.90 8.27
C PRO A 82 -12.55 -9.22 6.97
N HIS A 83 -13.84 -9.32 6.66
CA HIS A 83 -14.49 -8.44 5.70
C HIS A 83 -14.71 -7.07 6.33
N PHE A 84 -14.41 -6.01 5.59
CA PHE A 84 -14.55 -4.63 6.03
C PHE A 84 -15.67 -3.92 5.26
N TYR A 85 -16.51 -3.18 5.97
CA TYR A 85 -17.55 -2.32 5.39
C TYR A 85 -17.50 -0.96 6.07
N LEU A 86 -17.27 0.09 5.28
CA LEU A 86 -17.48 1.46 5.78
C LEU A 86 -18.99 1.71 5.85
N VAL A 87 -19.49 1.96 7.05
CA VAL A 87 -20.91 2.26 7.30
C VAL A 87 -21.16 3.72 6.99
N ASP A 88 -20.36 4.62 7.58
CA ASP A 88 -20.48 6.05 7.39
C ASP A 88 -19.16 6.76 7.74
N ALA A 89 -18.97 7.99 7.27
CA ALA A 89 -17.85 8.83 7.65
C ALA A 89 -18.23 10.31 7.48
N GLY A 90 -17.74 11.14 8.39
CA GLY A 90 -18.14 12.53 8.42
C GLY A 90 -17.14 13.45 9.09
N GLN A 91 -17.55 14.72 9.14
CA GLN A 91 -16.85 15.76 9.87
C GLN A 91 -17.87 16.47 10.76
N GLU A 92 -17.49 16.73 12.01
CA GLU A 92 -18.28 17.51 12.95
C GLU A 92 -17.51 18.77 13.35
N SER A 93 -18.24 19.86 13.59
CA SER A 93 -17.62 21.09 14.08
C SER A 93 -17.36 20.95 15.57
N ALA A 94 -16.10 21.08 15.98
CA ALA A 94 -15.69 21.15 17.38
C ALA A 94 -15.12 22.54 17.71
N PRO A 95 -15.10 22.97 18.98
CA PRO A 95 -14.54 24.26 19.38
C PRO A 95 -13.08 24.47 18.95
N THR A 96 -12.34 23.38 18.78
CA THR A 96 -10.90 23.37 18.44
C THR A 96 -10.61 23.05 16.97
N GLY A 97 -11.65 22.95 16.12
CA GLY A 97 -11.52 22.68 14.69
C GLY A 97 -12.50 21.62 14.19
N GLN A 98 -12.32 21.17 12.96
CA GLN A 98 -13.11 20.07 12.42
C GLN A 98 -12.64 18.74 12.99
N GLN A 99 -13.59 17.97 13.49
CA GLN A 99 -13.39 16.63 14.02
C GLN A 99 -13.79 15.61 12.95
N LEU A 100 -12.87 14.75 12.52
CA LEU A 100 -13.21 13.64 11.63
C LEU A 100 -13.74 12.46 12.44
N TRP A 101 -14.67 11.72 11.86
CA TRP A 101 -15.09 10.44 12.40
C TRP A 101 -15.41 9.45 11.28
N ARG A 102 -15.37 8.16 11.61
CA ARG A 102 -15.83 7.08 10.74
C ARG A 102 -16.47 5.97 11.53
N GLU A 103 -17.42 5.30 10.91
CA GLU A 103 -18.06 4.10 11.43
C GLU A 103 -17.94 2.97 10.40
N TYR A 104 -17.55 1.79 10.87
CA TYR A 104 -17.34 0.64 10.00
C TYR A 104 -17.60 -0.67 10.73
N VAL A 105 -17.82 -1.73 9.96
CA VAL A 105 -17.97 -3.10 10.45
C VAL A 105 -16.80 -3.94 9.98
N LEU A 106 -16.24 -4.73 10.90
CA LEU A 106 -15.38 -5.86 10.61
C LEU A 106 -16.17 -7.13 10.94
N HIS A 107 -16.29 -8.07 10.01
CA HIS A 107 -16.93 -9.36 10.30
C HIS A 107 -16.18 -10.53 9.67
N GLY A 108 -16.30 -11.70 10.29
CA GLY A 108 -15.72 -12.95 9.79
C GLY A 108 -15.55 -13.99 10.89
N GLY A 109 -15.69 -15.28 10.55
CA GLY A 109 -15.48 -16.40 11.49
C GLY A 109 -16.27 -16.29 12.81
N GLY A 110 -17.52 -15.85 12.72
CA GLY A 110 -18.40 -15.69 13.89
C GLY A 110 -18.08 -14.50 14.79
N ILE A 111 -17.23 -13.57 14.35
CA ILE A 111 -16.89 -12.32 15.03
C ILE A 111 -17.45 -11.16 14.21
N GLU A 112 -18.19 -10.27 14.85
CA GLU A 112 -18.62 -9.00 14.25
C GLU A 112 -18.22 -7.85 15.19
N CYS A 113 -17.58 -6.83 14.63
CA CYS A 113 -17.19 -5.61 15.34
C CYS A 113 -17.72 -4.41 14.59
N ARG A 114 -18.72 -3.73 15.16
CA ARG A 114 -19.15 -2.41 14.69
C ARG A 114 -18.38 -1.35 15.46
N ILE A 115 -17.56 -0.57 14.76
CA ILE A 115 -16.57 0.33 15.32
C ILE A 115 -16.84 1.76 14.85
N ARG A 116 -16.92 2.71 15.77
CA ARG A 116 -16.87 4.14 15.53
C ARG A 116 -15.57 4.71 16.05
N GLU A 117 -14.85 5.42 15.19
CA GLU A 117 -13.62 6.13 15.52
C GLU A 117 -13.85 7.63 15.37
N ASP A 118 -13.59 8.37 16.45
CA ASP A 118 -13.65 9.82 16.50
C ASP A 118 -12.21 10.35 16.67
N PHE A 119 -11.69 11.03 15.65
CA PHE A 119 -10.34 11.61 15.64
C PHE A 119 -10.35 12.96 16.34
N CYS A 120 -9.28 13.37 17.01
CA CYS A 120 -9.22 14.73 17.54
C CYS A 120 -9.04 15.76 16.39
N PRO A 121 -9.45 17.03 16.57
CA PRO A 121 -9.14 18.07 15.60
C PRO A 121 -7.64 18.19 15.36
N ASN A 122 -7.26 18.37 14.09
CA ASN A 122 -5.86 18.45 13.65
C ASN A 122 -5.01 17.22 14.01
N PHE A 123 -5.61 16.02 14.07
CA PHE A 123 -4.87 14.78 14.37
C PHE A 123 -3.78 14.40 13.35
N LEU A 124 -3.65 15.11 12.23
CA LEU A 124 -2.55 15.00 11.25
C LEU A 124 -1.38 15.95 11.54
N ASP A 125 -1.60 16.96 12.41
CA ASP A 125 -0.64 17.99 12.84
C ASP A 125 -0.48 18.01 14.38
N LEU A 126 -0.55 16.84 15.03
CA LEU A 126 -0.53 16.72 16.51
C LEU A 126 0.67 17.41 17.18
N PHE A 127 1.80 17.53 16.48
CA PHE A 127 3.05 18.08 17.00
C PHE A 127 3.42 19.43 16.36
N GLY A 128 2.45 20.13 15.77
CA GLY A 128 2.67 21.34 14.96
C GLY A 128 2.60 21.03 13.47
N ALA A 129 2.56 22.08 12.64
CA ALA A 129 2.44 21.95 11.20
C ALA A 129 3.58 21.08 10.67
N VAL A 130 3.24 19.87 10.24
CA VAL A 130 4.14 19.12 9.38
C VAL A 130 4.07 19.85 8.05
N SER A 131 5.06 20.69 7.75
CA SER A 131 5.11 21.39 6.47
C SER A 131 5.01 20.34 5.36
N ALA A 132 3.83 20.19 4.76
CA ALA A 132 3.65 19.34 3.57
C ALA A 132 4.45 19.90 2.37
N SER A 133 4.91 21.15 2.50
CA SER A 133 5.93 21.79 1.69
C SER A 133 7.37 21.47 2.10
N GLY A 134 7.59 20.47 2.98
CA GLY A 134 8.92 19.97 3.34
C GLY A 134 9.70 19.67 2.06
N GLY A 135 10.71 20.49 1.81
CA GLY A 135 11.26 20.80 0.49
C GLY A 135 11.31 19.59 -0.44
N LEU A 136 10.60 19.71 -1.57
CA LEU A 136 11.05 19.07 -2.80
C LEU A 136 12.54 19.42 -2.90
N TRP A 137 13.42 18.43 -2.69
CA TRP A 137 14.87 18.54 -2.61
C TRP A 137 15.39 19.93 -2.96
N ASN A 138 15.83 20.72 -1.98
CA ASN A 138 16.71 21.84 -2.30
C ASN A 138 17.93 21.21 -2.98
N MET A 139 17.90 21.16 -4.31
CA MET A 139 19.02 20.85 -5.20
C MET A 139 20.00 22.01 -5.06
N GLY A 140 20.59 22.14 -3.87
CA GLY A 140 21.67 23.05 -3.59
C GLY A 140 22.87 22.58 -4.40
N GLU A 141 23.13 23.33 -5.46
CA GLU A 141 24.40 23.51 -6.15
C GLU A 141 25.54 22.63 -5.63
N PHE A 142 25.75 21.51 -6.30
CA PHE A 142 26.98 20.74 -6.15
C PHE A 142 28.11 21.53 -6.83
N ASN A 143 28.65 22.54 -6.14
CA ASN A 143 29.87 23.24 -6.53
C ASN A 143 31.08 22.32 -6.27
N GLY A 144 31.27 21.35 -7.18
CA GLY A 144 32.49 20.60 -7.31
C GLY A 144 33.52 21.37 -8.15
N THR A 145 34.14 22.39 -7.57
CA THR A 145 35.44 22.86 -8.04
C THR A 145 36.51 21.84 -7.67
N GLU A 146 36.93 21.01 -8.64
CA GLU A 146 38.32 20.57 -8.70
C GLU A 146 38.84 20.53 -10.14
N SER A 147 39.81 21.40 -10.35
CA SER A 147 40.60 21.61 -11.54
C SER A 147 41.42 20.37 -11.91
N ARG A 148 41.28 19.86 -13.13
CA ARG A 148 42.42 19.29 -13.86
C ARG A 148 42.43 19.77 -15.31
N SER A 149 43.47 20.54 -15.56
CA SER A 149 43.95 21.01 -16.84
C SER A 149 44.26 19.85 -17.79
N ARG A 150 43.89 20.00 -19.07
CA ARG A 150 44.81 19.79 -20.20
C ARG A 150 44.24 20.27 -21.53
N ALA A 151 45.03 21.17 -22.13
CA ALA A 151 45.40 21.29 -23.53
C ALA A 151 44.30 21.43 -24.60
N ALA A 152 44.33 22.63 -25.19
CA ALA A 152 43.74 23.01 -26.45
C ALA A 152 44.18 22.12 -27.63
N SER A 153 43.27 21.93 -28.58
CA SER A 153 43.55 22.01 -30.02
C SER A 153 42.23 22.39 -30.70
N ALA A 154 42.22 23.59 -31.28
CA ALA A 154 41.16 24.06 -32.16
C ALA A 154 41.44 23.54 -33.57
N GLU A 155 40.40 23.14 -34.30
CA GLU A 155 40.38 23.29 -35.75
C GLU A 155 38.94 23.48 -36.22
N GLN A 156 38.79 24.50 -37.08
CA GLN A 156 37.57 25.02 -37.67
C GLN A 156 37.23 24.33 -38.99
N SER A 157 36.04 24.68 -39.50
CA SER A 157 35.61 24.70 -40.92
C SER A 157 34.95 23.41 -41.42
N SER A 158 34.02 23.41 -42.36
CA SER A 158 33.07 24.39 -42.91
C SER A 158 32.20 23.63 -43.92
N SER A 159 30.95 24.08 -44.08
CA SER A 159 30.13 24.07 -45.32
C SER A 159 29.81 22.78 -46.09
N LYS A 160 28.49 22.62 -46.32
CA LYS A 160 27.77 22.37 -47.60
C LYS A 160 28.27 21.26 -48.54
N ASP A 161 27.40 20.31 -48.89
CA ASP A 161 26.55 20.38 -50.10
C ASP A 161 25.66 19.13 -50.24
N ALA A 162 24.57 19.31 -50.98
CA ALA A 162 23.56 18.32 -51.32
C ALA A 162 23.92 17.54 -52.60
N ALA A 163 23.52 16.27 -52.69
CA ALA A 163 23.14 15.63 -53.96
C ALA A 163 22.37 14.32 -53.74
N LEU A 164 21.30 14.17 -54.53
CA LEU A 164 20.50 12.97 -54.76
C LEU A 164 21.34 11.78 -55.27
N VAL A 165 20.98 10.56 -54.88
CA VAL A 165 21.00 9.36 -55.75
C VAL A 165 19.87 8.42 -55.32
N GLU A 166 19.07 7.99 -56.32
CA GLU A 166 18.00 6.99 -56.26
C GLU A 166 18.55 5.56 -56.13
N GLY A 167 17.80 4.64 -55.52
CA GLY A 167 18.18 3.23 -55.47
C GLY A 167 17.18 2.30 -54.78
N GLU A 168 16.20 1.86 -55.56
CA GLU A 168 15.57 0.53 -55.60
C GLU A 168 15.26 -0.28 -54.32
N THR A 169 13.95 -0.37 -54.09
CA THR A 169 13.13 -1.52 -53.66
C THR A 169 13.77 -2.88 -53.38
N ALA A 170 13.57 -3.37 -52.14
CA ALA A 170 13.30 -4.78 -51.87
C ALA A 170 12.14 -4.88 -50.85
N LYS A 171 11.04 -5.51 -51.28
CA LYS A 171 9.89 -5.86 -50.45
C LYS A 171 10.25 -7.05 -49.57
N GLU A 172 10.24 -6.87 -48.26
CA GLU A 172 10.22 -7.98 -47.30
C GLU A 172 8.86 -7.94 -46.57
N GLU A 173 8.10 -9.00 -46.82
CA GLU A 173 6.72 -9.21 -46.40
C GLU A 173 6.72 -9.61 -44.91
N THR A 174 6.45 -8.65 -44.03
CA THR A 174 6.30 -8.88 -42.59
C THR A 174 4.82 -8.91 -42.23
N ALA A 175 4.36 -10.05 -41.72
CA ALA A 175 3.00 -10.29 -41.27
C ALA A 175 2.62 -9.36 -40.10
N PRO A 176 1.34 -8.95 -39.99
CA PRO A 176 0.92 -8.02 -38.95
C PRO A 176 0.89 -8.74 -37.60
N VAL A 177 1.79 -8.32 -36.69
CA VAL A 177 1.68 -8.59 -35.27
C VAL A 177 0.51 -7.76 -34.76
N ALA A 178 -0.58 -8.43 -34.37
CA ALA A 178 -1.73 -7.80 -33.74
C ALA A 178 -1.28 -7.12 -32.44
N GLU A 179 -1.35 -5.79 -32.40
CA GLU A 179 -1.25 -5.01 -31.18
C GLU A 179 -2.45 -5.38 -30.29
N ALA A 180 -2.21 -6.24 -29.31
CA ALA A 180 -3.18 -6.53 -28.27
C ALA A 180 -3.28 -5.30 -27.36
N GLU A 181 -4.39 -4.58 -27.46
CA GLU A 181 -4.69 -3.52 -26.49
C GLU A 181 -4.69 -4.10 -25.07
N PRO A 182 -4.08 -3.40 -24.09
CA PRO A 182 -4.05 -3.88 -22.71
C PRO A 182 -5.48 -3.95 -22.17
N ALA A 183 -5.96 -5.17 -21.91
CA ALA A 183 -7.25 -5.42 -21.29
C ALA A 183 -7.34 -4.66 -19.96
N MET A 184 -8.13 -3.57 -19.94
CA MET A 184 -8.45 -2.83 -18.72
C MET A 184 -9.38 -3.68 -17.85
N CYS A 185 -8.80 -4.47 -16.96
CA CYS A 185 -9.55 -5.19 -15.95
C CYS A 185 -9.95 -4.23 -14.84
N SER A 186 -11.18 -3.69 -14.92
CA SER A 186 -11.80 -2.94 -13.81
C SER A 186 -12.25 -3.94 -12.74
N THR A 187 -11.31 -4.39 -11.89
CA THR A 187 -11.69 -5.11 -10.68
C THR A 187 -12.18 -4.07 -9.66
N ARG A 188 -13.46 -4.19 -9.26
CA ARG A 188 -13.96 -3.54 -8.05
C ARG A 188 -13.15 -4.09 -6.88
N SER A 189 -12.08 -3.40 -6.51
CA SER A 189 -11.22 -3.84 -5.41
C SER A 189 -11.93 -3.59 -4.09
N ASP A 190 -12.36 -4.66 -3.42
CA ASP A 190 -12.89 -4.54 -2.04
C ASP A 190 -11.85 -3.86 -1.12
N PRO A 191 -12.27 -2.99 -0.19
CA PRO A 191 -11.37 -2.25 0.70
C PRO A 191 -10.56 -3.18 1.64
N HIS A 192 -9.21 -3.09 1.61
CA HIS A 192 -8.30 -3.99 2.34
C HIS A 192 -7.76 -3.42 3.66
N LEU A 193 -7.79 -4.20 4.75
CA LEU A 193 -7.40 -3.78 6.12
C LEU A 193 -5.91 -4.02 6.45
N GLY A 194 -4.99 -3.23 5.87
CA GLY A 194 -3.54 -3.48 6.04
C GLY A 194 -2.97 -3.31 7.46
N ASP A 195 -3.45 -2.35 8.26
CA ASP A 195 -2.72 -1.93 9.47
C ASP A 195 -3.40 -2.25 10.82
N LEU A 196 -4.68 -2.65 10.85
CA LEU A 196 -5.44 -2.78 12.10
C LEU A 196 -5.20 -4.08 12.87
N LEU A 197 -4.43 -5.02 12.33
CA LEU A 197 -4.22 -6.35 12.94
C LEU A 197 -2.89 -6.49 13.69
N LYS A 198 -2.05 -5.44 13.75
CA LYS A 198 -0.75 -5.49 14.45
C LYS A 198 -0.89 -5.18 15.95
N GLY A 199 -1.30 -6.18 16.75
CA GLY A 199 -1.07 -6.25 18.21
C GLY A 199 -1.43 -4.99 19.03
N THR A 200 -0.89 -4.87 20.25
CA THR A 200 -1.06 -3.67 21.11
C THR A 200 -0.04 -2.56 20.80
N ARG A 201 0.95 -2.84 19.94
CA ARG A 201 1.99 -1.91 19.50
C ARG A 201 2.18 -2.02 18.00
N CYS A 202 2.08 -0.88 17.30
CA CYS A 202 2.45 -0.76 15.90
C CYS A 202 3.83 -0.09 15.81
N ILE A 203 4.85 -0.86 15.42
CA ILE A 203 6.22 -0.36 15.25
C ILE A 203 6.70 -0.78 13.86
N ASN A 204 6.50 0.09 12.89
CA ASN A 204 7.23 0.09 11.62
C ASN A 204 7.97 1.44 11.56
N ILE A 205 8.97 1.61 12.43
CA ILE A 205 9.78 2.83 12.45
C ILE A 205 10.88 2.63 11.41
N LEU A 206 10.93 3.55 10.44
CA LEU A 206 12.00 3.60 9.44
C LEU A 206 13.27 4.14 10.12
N ASP A 207 14.44 3.75 9.62
CA ASP A 207 15.73 4.23 10.11
C ASP A 207 15.81 5.77 10.10
N ASP A 208 16.52 6.34 11.07
CA ASP A 208 16.49 7.77 11.41
C ASP A 208 16.82 8.72 10.24
N GLU A 209 17.65 8.29 9.28
CA GLU A 209 17.97 9.09 8.08
C GLU A 209 16.79 9.19 7.09
N LEU A 210 16.09 8.08 6.87
CA LEU A 210 14.91 8.00 5.99
C LEU A 210 13.71 8.71 6.62
N ALA A 211 13.68 8.68 7.93
CA ALA A 211 12.66 9.24 8.80
C ALA A 211 12.62 10.76 8.80
N GLN A 212 13.78 11.41 8.86
CA GLN A 212 13.93 12.87 8.97
C GLN A 212 13.67 13.61 7.65
N THR A 213 13.73 12.92 6.51
CA THR A 213 13.62 13.51 5.16
C THR A 213 12.32 13.15 4.44
N ALA A 214 11.55 12.17 4.93
CA ALA A 214 10.38 11.66 4.22
C ALA A 214 9.09 12.44 4.50
N HIS A 215 8.36 12.75 3.43
CA HIS A 215 6.99 13.23 3.51
C HIS A 215 6.11 12.21 4.26
N PRO A 216 5.13 12.59 5.12
CA PRO A 216 4.35 11.62 5.90
C PRO A 216 3.63 10.57 5.06
N LEU A 217 3.11 10.96 3.89
CA LEU A 217 2.52 10.01 2.93
C LEU A 217 3.57 9.03 2.38
N GLN A 218 4.80 9.48 2.13
CA GLN A 218 5.89 8.61 1.68
C GLN A 218 6.17 7.53 2.72
N ARG A 219 6.24 7.87 4.01
CA ARG A 219 6.37 6.89 5.10
C ARG A 219 5.19 5.93 5.14
N ALA A 220 3.96 6.44 4.97
CA ALA A 220 2.76 5.60 4.92
C ALA A 220 2.81 4.60 3.76
N LEU A 221 3.23 5.03 2.56
CA LEU A 221 3.39 4.16 1.39
C LEU A 221 4.50 3.12 1.59
N LEU A 222 5.63 3.51 2.18
CA LEU A 222 6.75 2.60 2.44
C LEU A 222 6.40 1.51 3.46
N THR A 223 5.54 1.81 4.45
CA THR A 223 5.29 0.91 5.60
C THR A 223 3.92 0.23 5.60
N ALA A 224 3.02 0.56 4.66
CA ALA A 224 1.66 0.01 4.60
C ALA A 224 1.65 -1.52 4.48
N ALA A 225 1.00 -2.22 5.39
CA ALA A 225 0.87 -3.68 5.32
C ALA A 225 -0.28 -4.18 4.39
N GLY A 226 -0.70 -3.35 3.43
CA GLY A 226 -1.76 -3.67 2.46
C GLY A 226 -1.57 -2.94 1.13
N THR A 227 -2.61 -2.97 0.29
CA THR A 227 -2.56 -2.33 -1.03
C THR A 227 -2.42 -0.81 -0.93
N VAL A 228 -1.38 -0.28 -1.60
CA VAL A 228 -1.14 1.17 -1.69
C VAL A 228 -2.22 1.91 -2.48
N VAL A 229 -2.98 1.20 -3.31
CA VAL A 229 -4.17 1.71 -4.03
C VAL A 229 -5.11 2.42 -3.06
N ARG A 230 -5.42 1.79 -1.90
CA ARG A 230 -6.33 2.38 -0.91
C ARG A 230 -5.75 3.65 -0.29
N VAL A 231 -4.45 3.66 -0.01
CA VAL A 231 -3.77 4.82 0.58
C VAL A 231 -3.83 6.01 -0.37
N ILE A 232 -3.48 5.80 -1.64
CA ILE A 232 -3.48 6.85 -2.67
C ILE A 232 -4.90 7.37 -2.96
N THR A 233 -5.85 6.46 -3.18
CA THR A 233 -7.25 6.83 -3.46
C THR A 233 -7.86 7.64 -2.32
N SER A 234 -7.59 7.25 -1.07
CA SER A 234 -8.11 7.96 0.11
C SER A 234 -7.44 9.31 0.33
N TYR A 235 -6.11 9.37 0.16
CA TYR A 235 -5.34 10.58 0.46
C TYR A 235 -5.57 11.68 -0.58
N HIS A 236 -5.49 11.33 -1.87
CA HIS A 236 -5.62 12.29 -2.97
C HIS A 236 -7.06 12.44 -3.47
N LYS A 237 -8.00 11.63 -2.95
CA LYS A 237 -9.39 11.56 -3.41
C LYS A 237 -9.49 11.20 -4.91
N VAL A 238 -8.51 10.49 -5.47
CA VAL A 238 -8.45 10.11 -6.89
C VAL A 238 -8.84 8.65 -7.10
N SER A 239 -9.20 8.27 -8.33
CA SER A 239 -9.34 6.86 -8.69
C SER A 239 -7.98 6.29 -9.11
N VAL A 240 -7.68 5.07 -8.70
CA VAL A 240 -6.45 4.37 -9.09
C VAL A 240 -6.82 3.18 -9.93
N GLN A 241 -6.21 3.09 -11.11
CA GLN A 241 -6.34 1.95 -12.02
C GLN A 241 -5.11 1.07 -11.91
N VAL A 242 -5.28 -0.25 -12.03
CA VAL A 242 -4.17 -1.22 -12.03
C VAL A 242 -4.12 -1.91 -13.38
N GLY A 243 -3.05 -1.65 -14.14
CA GLY A 243 -2.78 -2.34 -15.39
C GLY A 243 -1.85 -3.53 -15.17
N ILE A 244 -2.25 -4.72 -15.63
CA ILE A 244 -1.41 -5.91 -15.58
C ILE A 244 -0.51 -5.91 -16.83
N LEU A 245 0.80 -5.74 -16.62
CA LEU A 245 1.78 -5.83 -17.71
C LEU A 245 2.17 -7.28 -17.99
N ARG A 246 2.28 -8.08 -16.92
CA ARG A 246 2.73 -9.47 -16.99
C ARG A 246 2.13 -10.25 -15.83
N SER A 247 1.56 -11.42 -16.11
CA SER A 247 1.21 -12.43 -15.10
C SER A 247 1.44 -13.78 -15.75
N ARG A 248 2.46 -14.52 -15.31
CA ARG A 248 2.80 -15.83 -15.91
C ARG A 248 3.60 -16.69 -14.96
N ARG A 249 3.63 -17.99 -15.23
CA ARG A 249 4.53 -18.94 -14.58
C ARG A 249 5.99 -18.66 -14.95
N VAL A 250 6.89 -18.81 -13.99
CA VAL A 250 8.34 -18.72 -14.21
C VAL A 250 8.81 -19.95 -15.01
N PRO A 251 9.54 -19.78 -16.13
CA PRO A 251 10.02 -20.91 -16.93
C PRO A 251 10.85 -21.90 -16.11
N GLY A 252 10.58 -23.20 -16.29
CA GLY A 252 11.28 -24.28 -15.58
C GLY A 252 10.88 -24.48 -14.11
N LYS A 253 9.93 -23.69 -13.58
CA LYS A 253 9.46 -23.80 -12.21
C LYS A 253 7.96 -24.06 -12.18
N SER A 254 7.54 -25.20 -11.63
CA SER A 254 6.14 -25.63 -11.62
C SER A 254 5.27 -24.82 -10.66
N ASN A 255 5.87 -24.12 -9.70
CA ASN A 255 5.17 -23.52 -8.59
C ASN A 255 5.53 -22.05 -8.32
N GLU A 256 6.24 -21.41 -9.24
CA GLU A 256 6.59 -20.00 -9.15
C GLU A 256 5.94 -19.19 -10.28
N TYR A 257 5.41 -18.03 -9.92
CA TYR A 257 4.73 -17.11 -10.82
C TYR A 257 5.31 -15.72 -10.67
N GLU A 258 5.45 -15.02 -11.78
CA GLU A 258 5.83 -13.62 -11.80
C GLU A 258 4.66 -12.75 -12.24
N ARG A 259 4.47 -11.65 -11.52
CA ARG A 259 3.45 -10.65 -11.83
C ARG A 259 4.05 -9.25 -11.81
N VAL A 260 3.75 -8.46 -12.82
CA VAL A 260 4.18 -7.07 -12.94
C VAL A 260 2.94 -6.22 -13.23
N VAL A 261 2.72 -5.21 -12.40
CA VAL A 261 1.62 -4.25 -12.58
C VAL A 261 2.11 -2.83 -12.53
N LEU A 262 1.38 -1.96 -13.23
CA LEU A 262 1.47 -0.52 -13.10
C LEU A 262 0.20 0.02 -12.46
N MET A 263 0.34 1.00 -11.59
CA MET A 263 -0.78 1.73 -11.01
C MET A 263 -0.81 3.14 -11.57
N PHE A 264 -2.00 3.56 -11.97
CA PHE A 264 -2.25 4.82 -12.65
C PHE A 264 -3.26 5.66 -11.89
N CYS A 265 -3.10 6.98 -11.94
CA CYS A 265 -4.10 7.96 -11.54
C CYS A 265 -4.30 8.90 -12.73
N ASP A 266 -5.51 8.95 -13.29
CA ASP A 266 -5.84 9.80 -14.45
C ASP A 266 -4.80 9.71 -15.60
N GLY A 267 -4.38 8.48 -15.91
CA GLY A 267 -3.39 8.17 -16.96
C GLY A 267 -1.92 8.34 -16.53
N ILE A 268 -1.65 8.87 -15.34
CA ILE A 268 -0.29 9.06 -14.82
C ILE A 268 0.13 7.81 -14.04
N ALA A 269 1.14 7.09 -14.55
CA ALA A 269 1.73 5.96 -13.85
C ALA A 269 2.54 6.46 -12.64
N PHE A 270 2.17 6.05 -11.43
CA PHE A 270 2.84 6.49 -10.20
C PHE A 270 3.53 5.36 -9.44
N CYS A 271 3.15 4.10 -9.68
CA CYS A 271 3.74 2.95 -9.02
C CYS A 271 3.91 1.77 -9.99
N ARG A 272 5.05 1.08 -9.87
CA ARG A 272 5.30 -0.23 -10.47
C ARG A 272 5.49 -1.25 -9.36
N ALA A 273 4.75 -2.36 -9.45
CA ALA A 273 4.92 -3.46 -8.52
C ALA A 273 5.35 -4.73 -9.29
N ARG A 274 6.41 -5.37 -8.80
CA ARG A 274 6.91 -6.67 -9.27
C ARG A 274 6.73 -7.68 -8.16
N THR A 275 6.15 -8.81 -8.47
CA THR A 275 5.82 -9.86 -7.51
C THR A 275 6.36 -11.19 -8.03
N LEU A 276 7.06 -11.90 -7.17
CA LEU A 276 7.33 -13.33 -7.31
C LEU A 276 6.45 -14.07 -6.30
N VAL A 277 5.57 -14.92 -6.79
CA VAL A 277 4.65 -15.75 -6.00
C VAL A 277 5.17 -17.18 -6.03
N LYS A 278 5.33 -17.81 -4.87
CA LYS A 278 5.65 -19.22 -4.71
C LYS A 278 4.45 -19.91 -4.07
N LEU A 279 3.93 -20.94 -4.75
CA LEU A 279 2.83 -21.77 -4.26
C LEU A 279 3.38 -23.09 -3.76
N GLU A 280 3.08 -23.44 -2.52
CA GLU A 280 3.47 -24.72 -1.92
C GLU A 280 2.26 -25.67 -1.82
N SER A 281 1.04 -25.12 -1.82
CA SER A 281 -0.20 -25.89 -1.89
C SER A 281 -0.55 -26.27 -3.33
N GLU A 282 -0.82 -27.56 -3.58
CA GLU A 282 -1.34 -28.03 -4.87
C GLU A 282 -2.71 -27.43 -5.20
N GLU A 283 -3.59 -27.27 -4.20
CA GLU A 283 -4.90 -26.65 -4.38
C GLU A 283 -4.78 -25.22 -4.92
N LEU A 284 -3.82 -24.44 -4.41
CA LEU A 284 -3.58 -23.07 -4.89
C LEU A 284 -3.03 -23.07 -6.32
N LYS A 285 -2.18 -24.05 -6.67
CA LYS A 285 -1.66 -24.20 -8.03
C LYS A 285 -2.77 -24.52 -9.02
N GLU A 286 -3.63 -25.48 -8.70
CA GLU A 286 -4.75 -25.88 -9.55
C GLU A 286 -5.70 -24.71 -9.86
N LEU A 287 -5.94 -23.82 -8.91
CA LEU A 287 -6.77 -22.63 -9.13
C LEU A 287 -6.16 -21.64 -10.12
N VAL A 288 -4.85 -21.44 -10.05
CA VAL A 288 -4.14 -20.58 -11.00
C VAL A 288 -4.08 -21.24 -12.36
N ASP A 289 -3.79 -22.54 -12.40
CA ASP A 289 -3.58 -23.32 -13.63
C ASP A 289 -4.86 -23.52 -14.43
N SER A 290 -5.98 -23.66 -13.73
CA SER A 290 -7.31 -23.70 -14.34
C SER A 290 -7.78 -22.33 -14.84
N GLY A 291 -7.07 -21.25 -14.51
CA GLY A 291 -7.50 -19.87 -14.79
C GLY A 291 -8.66 -19.40 -13.91
N SER A 292 -9.01 -20.15 -12.85
CA SER A 292 -10.09 -19.80 -11.93
C SER A 292 -9.77 -18.58 -11.07
N CYS A 293 -8.48 -18.29 -10.85
CA CYS A 293 -8.01 -17.19 -10.02
C CYS A 293 -6.64 -16.68 -10.49
N ASP A 294 -6.45 -15.35 -10.61
CA ASP A 294 -5.12 -14.78 -10.82
C ASP A 294 -4.29 -14.84 -9.53
N VAL A 295 -2.97 -14.95 -9.65
CA VAL A 295 -2.06 -15.00 -8.49
C VAL A 295 -2.17 -13.76 -7.58
N GLY A 296 -2.60 -12.62 -8.12
CA GLY A 296 -2.86 -11.41 -7.35
C GLY A 296 -4.10 -11.47 -6.45
N GLU A 297 -4.97 -12.46 -6.64
CA GLU A 297 -6.27 -12.57 -5.96
C GLU A 297 -6.31 -13.72 -4.94
N LEU A 298 -5.32 -14.62 -4.95
CA LEU A 298 -5.31 -15.86 -4.16
C LEU A 298 -5.57 -15.67 -2.67
N PHE A 299 -4.98 -14.65 -2.04
CA PHE A 299 -5.22 -14.41 -0.61
C PHE A 299 -6.70 -14.19 -0.31
N ARG A 300 -7.42 -13.49 -1.20
CA ARG A 300 -8.85 -13.21 -1.03
C ARG A 300 -9.70 -14.39 -1.45
N ALA A 301 -9.37 -15.02 -2.58
CA ALA A 301 -10.11 -16.17 -3.09
C ALA A 301 -10.12 -17.36 -2.11
N LYS A 302 -9.19 -17.37 -1.14
CA LYS A 302 -9.07 -18.40 -0.11
C LYS A 302 -9.13 -17.88 1.32
N ASP A 303 -9.57 -16.64 1.51
CA ASP A 303 -9.70 -16.00 2.82
C ASP A 303 -8.44 -16.15 3.71
N LEU A 304 -7.27 -16.16 3.06
CA LEU A 304 -5.98 -16.29 3.72
C LEU A 304 -5.57 -14.93 4.27
N LEU A 305 -5.37 -14.84 5.58
CA LEU A 305 -4.79 -13.66 6.21
C LEU A 305 -3.26 -13.68 6.06
N PRO A 306 -2.64 -12.85 5.20
CA PRO A 306 -1.20 -12.83 5.05
C PRO A 306 -0.50 -12.18 6.25
N GLU A 307 0.67 -12.70 6.60
CA GLU A 307 1.64 -12.02 7.44
C GLU A 307 2.53 -11.13 6.57
N PHE A 308 2.70 -9.87 7.00
CA PHE A 308 3.52 -8.88 6.30
C PHE A 308 4.88 -8.71 6.96
N SER A 309 5.94 -8.77 6.17
CA SER A 309 7.32 -8.48 6.60
C SER A 309 7.96 -7.47 5.65
N LEU A 310 8.24 -6.26 6.15
CA LEU A 310 9.01 -5.26 5.40
C LEU A 310 10.47 -5.70 5.38
N LEU A 311 11.05 -5.84 4.18
CA LEU A 311 12.42 -6.33 3.99
C LEU A 311 13.40 -5.20 3.75
N GLN A 312 13.02 -4.25 2.88
CA GLN A 312 13.89 -3.16 2.47
C GLN A 312 13.07 -1.94 2.08
N VAL A 313 13.64 -0.77 2.30
CA VAL A 313 13.16 0.52 1.79
C VAL A 313 14.34 1.25 1.15
N GLN A 314 14.07 2.04 0.12
CA GLN A 314 15.13 2.77 -0.57
C GLN A 314 14.60 4.07 -1.17
N LEU A 315 15.37 5.14 -1.04
CA LEU A 315 15.20 6.36 -1.83
C LEU A 315 16.08 6.29 -3.07
N CYS A 316 15.59 6.84 -4.17
CA CYS A 316 16.33 6.94 -5.41
C CYS A 316 16.43 8.42 -5.80
N PRO A 317 17.59 9.08 -5.55
CA PRO A 317 17.83 10.46 -5.94
C PRO A 317 18.32 10.59 -7.41
N SER A 318 18.07 9.58 -8.25
CA SER A 318 18.55 9.55 -9.65
C SER A 318 17.85 10.61 -10.54
N ASP A 319 18.22 10.66 -11.83
CA ASP A 319 17.53 11.45 -12.87
C ASP A 319 16.01 11.22 -12.88
N VAL A 320 15.60 10.03 -12.44
CA VAL A 320 14.22 9.66 -12.20
C VAL A 320 14.04 9.51 -10.69
N PRO A 321 13.75 10.60 -9.95
CA PRO A 321 13.67 10.53 -8.50
C PRO A 321 12.43 9.76 -8.02
N GLY A 322 12.58 9.06 -6.91
CA GLY A 322 11.48 8.37 -6.26
C GLY A 322 11.89 7.54 -5.07
N PHE A 323 11.07 6.56 -4.71
CA PHE A 323 11.28 5.72 -3.55
C PHE A 323 10.65 4.35 -3.77
N GLY A 324 11.07 3.36 -3.00
CA GLY A 324 10.58 2.00 -3.16
C GLY A 324 10.70 1.18 -1.90
N ARG A 325 10.02 0.04 -1.91
CA ARG A 325 10.06 -0.95 -0.84
C ARG A 325 10.12 -2.36 -1.39
N LYS A 326 10.71 -3.26 -0.62
CA LYS A 326 10.58 -4.71 -0.75
C LYS A 326 9.94 -5.26 0.50
N TYR A 327 8.99 -6.16 0.34
CA TYR A 327 8.35 -6.84 1.44
C TYR A 327 7.93 -8.26 1.04
N MET A 328 7.59 -9.04 2.05
CA MET A 328 7.08 -10.39 1.88
C MET A 328 5.67 -10.47 2.47
N LEU A 329 4.79 -11.18 1.76
CA LEU A 329 3.51 -11.65 2.28
C LEU A 329 3.54 -13.17 2.38
N THR A 330 3.19 -13.73 3.53
CA THR A 330 3.16 -15.19 3.74
C THR A 330 1.84 -15.65 4.32
N ALA A 331 1.32 -16.77 3.84
CA ALA A 331 0.18 -17.47 4.42
C ALA A 331 0.36 -18.98 4.19
N PRO A 332 -0.45 -19.87 4.79
CA PRO A 332 -0.36 -21.30 4.55
C PRO A 332 -0.39 -21.61 3.04
N GLY A 333 0.67 -22.26 2.54
CA GLY A 333 0.76 -22.70 1.15
C GLY A 333 1.14 -21.62 0.11
N ILE A 334 1.37 -20.36 0.51
CA ILE A 334 1.73 -19.27 -0.40
C ILE A 334 2.71 -18.28 0.23
N SER A 335 3.72 -17.87 -0.54
CA SER A 335 4.58 -16.74 -0.22
C SER A 335 4.77 -15.82 -1.42
N CYS A 336 4.80 -14.52 -1.18
CA CYS A 336 4.95 -13.50 -2.20
C CYS A 336 6.08 -12.55 -1.83
N HIS A 337 7.11 -12.46 -2.68
CA HIS A 337 8.13 -11.42 -2.60
C HIS A 337 7.72 -10.27 -3.52
N ILE A 338 7.53 -9.08 -2.95
CA ILE A 338 7.00 -7.94 -3.67
C ILE A 338 7.99 -6.78 -3.59
N ALA A 339 8.32 -6.20 -4.74
CA ALA A 339 8.99 -4.92 -4.87
C ALA A 339 8.03 -3.89 -5.45
N GLU A 340 7.91 -2.76 -4.77
CA GLU A 340 7.17 -1.59 -5.26
C GLU A 340 8.11 -0.41 -5.42
N GLU A 341 7.91 0.34 -6.51
CA GLU A 341 8.66 1.54 -6.88
C GLU A 341 7.67 2.65 -7.17
N PHE A 342 7.87 3.80 -6.54
CA PHE A 342 6.99 4.96 -6.59
C PHE A 342 7.72 6.13 -7.22
N ALA A 343 7.08 6.77 -8.18
CA ALA A 343 7.48 8.09 -8.64
C ALA A 343 7.12 9.16 -7.60
N LEU A 344 7.88 10.26 -7.52
CA LEU A 344 7.58 11.35 -6.59
C LEU A 344 6.18 11.97 -6.79
N VAL A 345 5.64 11.89 -8.01
CA VAL A 345 4.26 12.35 -8.30
C VAL A 345 3.23 11.66 -7.40
N ALA A 346 3.49 10.44 -6.91
CA ALA A 346 2.61 9.74 -5.96
C ALA A 346 2.34 10.56 -4.69
N LEU A 347 3.20 11.53 -4.35
CA LEU A 347 3.05 12.41 -3.19
C LEU A 347 2.18 13.64 -3.45
N THR A 348 1.91 13.97 -4.71
CA THR A 348 1.27 15.24 -5.12
C THR A 348 0.13 15.06 -6.12
N LEU A 349 -0.33 13.83 -6.37
CA LEU A 349 -1.45 13.55 -7.28
C LEU A 349 -2.68 14.43 -6.98
N SER A 350 -3.33 14.90 -8.04
CA SER A 350 -4.59 15.66 -7.93
C SER A 350 -5.49 15.32 -9.11
N ARG A 351 -6.81 15.38 -8.92
CA ARG A 351 -7.81 15.21 -9.98
C ARG A 351 -7.66 16.22 -11.12
N ASP A 352 -7.14 17.41 -10.80
CA ASP A 352 -6.99 18.49 -11.78
C ASP A 352 -5.67 18.40 -12.56
N MET A 353 -4.81 17.41 -12.26
CA MET A 353 -3.58 17.19 -13.02
C MET A 353 -3.92 16.72 -14.43
N ARG A 354 -3.65 17.57 -15.42
CA ARG A 354 -3.70 17.17 -16.82
C ARG A 354 -2.36 16.54 -17.22
N PRO A 355 -2.34 15.46 -18.01
CA PRO A 355 -1.10 14.90 -18.56
C PRO A 355 -0.23 15.96 -19.27
N SER A 356 -0.85 16.96 -19.91
CA SER A 356 -0.15 18.07 -20.56
C SER A 356 0.54 19.03 -19.60
N GLN A 357 0.07 19.18 -18.36
CA GLN A 357 0.73 19.99 -17.33
C GLN A 357 2.01 19.31 -16.81
N LEU A 358 2.16 18.03 -17.11
CA LEU A 358 3.25 17.16 -16.68
C LEU A 358 4.16 16.76 -17.85
N ALA A 359 3.83 17.20 -19.07
CA ALA A 359 4.64 16.98 -20.27
C ALA A 359 5.98 17.71 -20.11
N GLY A 360 7.03 16.94 -19.80
CA GLY A 360 8.39 17.44 -19.51
C GLY A 360 8.82 17.37 -18.04
N GLN A 361 7.91 17.04 -17.11
CA GLN A 361 8.19 16.99 -15.66
C GLN A 361 7.95 15.62 -15.00
N LEU A 362 7.43 14.62 -15.71
CA LEU A 362 7.33 13.27 -15.16
C LEU A 362 8.58 12.47 -15.48
N PRO A 363 9.55 12.38 -14.56
CA PRO A 363 10.42 11.22 -14.55
C PRO A 363 9.50 9.99 -14.52
N GLY A 364 9.81 8.97 -15.32
CA GLY A 364 9.09 7.71 -15.28
C GLY A 364 9.10 7.09 -13.87
N ILE A 365 8.58 5.87 -13.72
CA ILE A 365 8.75 5.18 -12.44
C ILE A 365 10.22 4.77 -12.31
N PRO A 366 10.91 5.12 -11.21
CA PRO A 366 12.34 4.81 -11.04
C PRO A 366 12.58 3.31 -11.11
N HIS A 367 13.74 2.93 -11.66
CA HIS A 367 14.23 1.56 -11.68
C HIS A 367 15.16 1.33 -10.48
N ILE A 368 14.57 1.29 -9.29
CA ILE A 368 15.27 1.11 -8.01
C ILE A 368 15.79 -0.33 -7.89
N TRP A 369 14.99 -1.29 -8.35
CA TRP A 369 15.26 -2.72 -8.18
C TRP A 369 15.69 -3.35 -9.51
N THR A 370 16.93 -3.04 -9.94
CA THR A 370 17.54 -3.63 -11.16
C THR A 370 17.71 -5.14 -11.02
N ASP A 371 18.12 -5.58 -9.83
CA ASP A 371 18.39 -6.99 -9.51
C ASP A 371 17.18 -7.69 -8.93
N PHE A 372 15.96 -7.39 -9.39
CA PHE A 372 14.79 -8.22 -9.04
C PHE A 372 14.82 -9.59 -9.75
N THR A 373 16.01 -10.16 -9.92
CA THR A 373 16.28 -11.58 -9.90
C THR A 373 16.39 -11.94 -8.42
N VAL A 374 15.30 -12.44 -7.83
CA VAL A 374 15.37 -13.00 -6.48
C VAL A 374 16.43 -14.10 -6.53
N ARG A 375 17.64 -13.83 -6.03
CA ARG A 375 18.63 -14.86 -5.71
C ARG A 375 18.01 -15.61 -4.54
N LEU A 376 17.29 -16.69 -4.85
CA LEU A 376 16.77 -17.64 -3.87
C LEU A 376 17.93 -18.40 -3.24
#